data_AF-A0A165G2F4-F1
#
_entry.id   AF-A0A165G2F4-F1
#
_cell.length_a   1.000
_cell.length_b   1.000
_cell.length_c   1.000
_cell.angle_alpha   90.00
_cell.angle_beta   90.00
_cell.angle_gamma   90.00
#
_symmetry.space_group_name_H-M   'P 1'
#
loop_
_entity.id
_entity.type
_entity.pdbx_description
1 polymer ?
#
loop_
_entity_poly.entity_id
_entity_poly.type
_entity_poly.pdbx_seq_one_letter_code
_entity_poly.pdbx_strand_id
1 'polypeptide(L)'
;DEWDQHADKACLIIGLTIDPSQYSYIQNPAISNGPEAWTALKNVYEQNSRANWITLKHAFYGYPHDTKKPIRDYVNGITNLAAQLQSIGIQLTDEDICDVFIWNLNPIFANIAGALAATKTLTISDISGALIEEESC
;
A
#
# COMPACT_ATOMS: atom_id res chain seq x y z
N ASP A 1 29.50 30.59 -2.01
CA ASP A 1 29.82 30.18 -0.63
C ASP A 1 30.12 28.68 -0.55
N GLU A 2 30.62 28.18 0.59
CA GLU A 2 30.92 26.76 0.81
C GLU A 2 29.70 25.85 0.53
N TRP A 3 28.50 26.34 0.83
CA TRP A 3 27.22 25.70 0.52
C TRP A 3 27.02 25.41 -0.97
N ASP A 4 27.30 26.39 -1.83
CA ASP A 4 27.11 26.24 -3.28
C ASP A 4 28.04 25.17 -3.85
N GLN A 5 29.29 25.12 -3.36
CA GLN A 5 30.25 24.08 -3.76
C GLN A 5 29.80 22.68 -3.35
N HIS A 6 29.15 22.54 -2.19
CA HIS A 6 28.56 21.27 -1.76
C HIS A 6 27.33 20.90 -2.60
N ALA A 7 26.49 21.88 -2.95
CA ALA A 7 25.32 21.67 -3.77
C ALA A 7 25.69 21.24 -5.21
N ASP A 8 26.73 21.81 -5.79
CA ASP A 8 27.24 21.44 -7.12
C ASP A 8 27.84 20.03 -7.11
N LYS A 9 28.64 19.70 -6.08
CA LYS A 9 29.17 18.35 -5.89
C LYS A 9 28.06 17.31 -5.74
N ALA A 10 26.99 17.63 -5.00
CA ALA A 10 25.84 16.75 -4.87
C ALA A 10 25.13 16.52 -6.21
N CYS A 11 25.00 17.55 -7.05
CA CYS A 11 24.44 17.42 -8.40
C CYS A 11 25.24 16.42 -9.26
N LEU A 12 26.56 16.55 -9.25
CA LEU A 12 27.46 15.64 -9.96
C LEU A 12 27.34 14.20 -9.45
N ILE A 13 27.33 14.00 -8.12
CA ILE A 13 27.20 12.68 -7.52
C ILE A 13 25.85 12.04 -7.91
N ILE A 14 24.76 12.79 -7.85
CA ILE A 14 23.44 12.30 -8.27
C ILE A 14 23.47 11.91 -9.75
N GLY A 15 24.00 12.75 -10.64
CA GLY A 15 24.11 12.44 -12.06
C GLY A 15 24.99 11.21 -12.37
N LEU A 16 26.01 10.94 -11.57
CA LEU A 16 26.91 9.78 -11.76
C LEU A 16 26.35 8.47 -11.17
N THR A 17 25.38 8.55 -10.27
CA THR A 17 24.87 7.38 -9.52
C THR A 17 23.52 6.88 -10.02
N ILE A 18 22.72 7.73 -10.66
CA ILE A 18 21.44 7.31 -11.21
C ILE A 18 21.62 6.57 -12.54
N ASP A 19 20.70 5.66 -12.83
CA ASP A 19 20.66 4.93 -14.10
C ASP A 19 20.49 5.90 -15.29
N PRO A 20 21.19 5.70 -16.42
CA PRO A 20 21.10 6.60 -17.57
C PRO A 20 19.68 6.82 -18.11
N SER A 21 18.75 5.87 -17.90
CA SER A 21 17.33 6.02 -18.26
C SER A 21 16.61 7.11 -17.45
N GLN A 22 17.17 7.53 -16.31
CA GLN A 22 16.58 8.50 -15.39
C GLN A 22 17.12 9.93 -15.60
N TYR A 23 18.10 10.11 -16.50
CA TYR A 23 18.71 11.42 -16.77
C TYR A 23 17.71 12.47 -17.27
N SER A 24 16.65 12.06 -17.97
CA SER A 24 15.59 12.96 -18.42
C SER A 24 14.89 13.70 -17.27
N TYR A 25 14.92 13.17 -16.05
CA TYR A 25 14.27 13.78 -14.89
C TYR A 25 15.13 14.86 -14.22
N ILE A 26 16.44 14.86 -14.45
CA ILE A 26 17.39 15.81 -13.84
C ILE A 26 18.04 16.77 -14.86
N GLN A 27 17.99 16.46 -16.16
CA GLN A 27 18.52 17.32 -17.24
C GLN A 27 17.60 18.47 -17.65
N ASN A 28 16.75 18.95 -16.74
CA ASN A 28 15.92 20.12 -16.98
C ASN A 28 16.80 21.38 -16.84
N PRO A 29 16.80 22.32 -17.80
CA PRO A 29 17.56 23.58 -17.70
C PRO A 29 17.19 24.45 -16.49
N ALA A 30 16.09 24.16 -15.79
CA ALA A 30 15.71 24.79 -14.53
C ALA A 30 16.34 24.15 -13.27
N ILE A 31 17.05 23.03 -13.41
CA ILE A 31 17.75 22.33 -12.32
C ILE A 31 19.23 22.67 -12.41
N SER A 32 19.70 23.44 -11.43
CA SER A 32 21.04 24.02 -11.41
C SER A 32 21.94 23.40 -10.34
N ASN A 33 21.36 22.81 -9.29
CA ASN A 33 22.09 22.31 -8.13
C ASN A 33 21.54 20.97 -7.60
N GLY A 34 22.31 20.32 -6.72
CA GLY A 34 21.98 19.00 -6.17
C GLY A 34 20.65 18.92 -5.42
N PRO A 35 20.28 19.89 -4.56
CA PRO A 35 18.97 19.93 -3.93
C PRO A 35 17.79 19.94 -4.92
N GLU A 36 17.89 20.70 -6.00
CA GLU A 36 16.87 20.75 -7.05
C GLU A 36 16.79 19.41 -7.81
N ALA A 37 17.93 18.81 -8.15
CA ALA A 37 17.99 17.51 -8.81
C ALA A 37 17.38 16.40 -7.93
N TRP A 38 17.70 16.40 -6.64
CA TRP A 38 17.11 15.48 -5.66
C TRP A 38 15.59 15.69 -5.55
N THR A 39 15.13 16.93 -5.48
CA THR A 39 13.71 17.25 -5.38
C THR A 39 12.95 16.82 -6.63
N ALA A 40 13.53 16.99 -7.82
CA ALA A 40 12.93 16.54 -9.07
C ALA A 40 12.77 15.01 -9.12
N LEU A 41 13.83 14.27 -8.78
CA LEU A 41 13.77 12.81 -8.67
C LEU A 41 12.73 12.38 -7.65
N LYS A 42 12.79 12.96 -6.45
CA LYS A 42 11.83 12.68 -5.37
C LYS A 42 10.39 12.88 -5.84
N ASN A 43 10.09 13.98 -6.52
CA ASN A 43 8.74 14.26 -7.02
C ASN A 43 8.24 13.21 -8.02
N VAL A 44 9.10 12.78 -8.95
CA VAL A 44 8.73 11.75 -9.95
C VAL A 44 8.44 10.41 -9.26
N TYR A 45 9.32 9.97 -8.36
CA TYR A 45 9.15 8.71 -7.66
C TYR A 45 8.00 8.74 -6.64
N GLU A 46 7.82 9.86 -5.92
CA GLU A 46 6.72 10.02 -4.98
C GLU A 46 5.36 10.22 -5.66
N GLN A 47 5.29 10.83 -6.85
CA GLN A 47 4.04 10.93 -7.59
C GLN A 47 3.58 9.55 -8.08
N ASN A 48 4.50 8.75 -8.62
CA ASN A 48 4.24 7.38 -9.02
C ASN A 48 3.89 6.50 -7.81
N SER A 49 4.55 6.73 -6.66
CA SER A 49 4.19 6.04 -5.42
C SER A 49 2.79 6.44 -4.95
N ARG A 50 2.43 7.72 -4.96
CA ARG A 50 1.10 8.19 -4.53
C ARG A 50 -0.05 7.62 -5.36
N ALA A 51 0.09 7.58 -6.68
CA ALA A 51 -0.94 6.96 -7.53
C ALA A 51 -1.09 5.47 -7.18
N ASN A 52 0.03 4.75 -7.06
CA ASN A 52 0.04 3.35 -6.65
C ASN A 52 -0.57 3.15 -5.24
N TRP A 53 -0.28 4.04 -4.30
CA TRP A 53 -0.84 4.01 -2.94
C TRP A 53 -2.35 4.16 -2.95
N ILE A 54 -2.88 5.10 -3.74
CA ILE A 54 -4.32 5.30 -3.89
C ILE A 54 -4.96 4.05 -4.49
N THR A 55 -4.37 3.48 -5.54
CA THR A 55 -4.85 2.23 -6.16
C THR A 55 -4.88 1.08 -5.17
N LEU A 56 -3.79 0.86 -4.42
CA LEU A 56 -3.72 -0.21 -3.42
C LEU A 56 -4.69 -0.02 -2.26
N LYS A 57 -4.85 1.22 -1.77
CA LYS A 57 -5.86 1.53 -0.74
C LYS A 57 -7.26 1.27 -1.24
N HIS A 58 -7.60 1.70 -2.46
CA HIS A 58 -8.90 1.40 -3.06
C HIS A 58 -9.13 -0.10 -3.19
N ALA A 59 -8.12 -0.85 -3.63
CA ALA A 59 -8.21 -2.30 -3.75
C ALA A 59 -8.40 -2.99 -2.40
N PHE A 60 -7.72 -2.51 -1.34
CA PHE A 60 -7.81 -3.06 0.01
C PHE A 60 -9.16 -2.77 0.66
N TYR A 61 -9.54 -1.49 0.77
CA TYR A 61 -10.79 -1.10 1.43
C TYR A 61 -12.04 -1.50 0.64
N GLY A 62 -11.92 -1.71 -0.67
CA GLY A 62 -13.02 -2.12 -1.53
C GLY A 62 -12.93 -3.57 -2.03
N TYR A 63 -12.15 -4.43 -1.38
CA TYR A 63 -11.95 -5.80 -1.85
C TYR A 63 -13.26 -6.60 -1.80
N PRO A 64 -13.83 -7.03 -2.94
CA PRO A 64 -15.17 -7.63 -2.95
C PRO A 64 -15.13 -9.09 -2.49
N HIS A 65 -16.07 -9.47 -1.61
CA HIS A 65 -16.34 -10.88 -1.31
C HIS A 65 -17.24 -11.50 -2.40
N ASP A 66 -16.61 -12.25 -3.31
CA ASP A 66 -17.29 -13.04 -4.36
C ASP A 66 -17.65 -14.44 -3.85
N THR A 67 -18.93 -14.68 -3.59
CA THR A 67 -19.46 -15.95 -3.05
C THR A 67 -19.45 -17.11 -4.06
N LYS A 68 -19.06 -16.86 -5.30
CA LYS A 68 -18.83 -17.93 -6.29
C LYS A 68 -17.44 -18.57 -6.17
N LYS A 69 -16.56 -17.97 -5.38
CA LYS A 69 -15.21 -18.45 -5.12
C LYS A 69 -15.09 -18.90 -3.67
N PRO A 70 -14.12 -19.77 -3.36
CA PRO A 70 -13.83 -20.14 -1.99
C PRO A 70 -13.53 -18.91 -1.13
N ILE A 71 -14.04 -18.87 0.09
CA ILE A 71 -13.80 -17.75 1.03
C ILE A 71 -12.32 -17.59 1.37
N ARG A 72 -11.53 -18.64 1.22
CA ARG A 72 -10.06 -18.59 1.32
C ARG A 72 -9.44 -17.63 0.31
N ASP A 73 -10.01 -17.49 -0.89
CA ASP A 73 -9.52 -16.53 -1.89
C ASP A 73 -9.78 -15.09 -1.44
N TYR A 74 -10.88 -14.86 -0.73
CA TYR A 74 -11.19 -13.58 -0.10
C TYR A 74 -10.21 -13.26 1.03
N VAL A 75 -9.98 -14.22 1.93
CA VAL A 75 -8.98 -14.10 3.02
C VAL A 75 -7.59 -13.80 2.49
N ASN A 76 -7.13 -14.58 1.51
CA ASN A 76 -5.82 -14.39 0.89
C ASN A 76 -5.71 -13.06 0.15
N GLY A 77 -6.77 -12.62 -0.52
CA GLY A 77 -6.80 -11.36 -1.26
C GLY A 77 -6.55 -10.15 -0.36
N ILE A 78 -7.27 -10.07 0.75
CA ILE A 78 -7.15 -8.97 1.71
C ILE A 78 -5.79 -9.02 2.43
N THR A 79 -5.34 -10.19 2.90
CA THR A 79 -4.04 -10.32 3.57
C THR A 79 -2.87 -9.99 2.66
N ASN A 80 -2.93 -10.39 1.39
CA ASN A 80 -1.91 -10.02 0.39
C ASN A 80 -1.88 -8.52 0.12
N LEU A 81 -3.05 -7.86 0.06
CA LEU A 81 -3.11 -6.40 -0.11
C LEU A 81 -2.62 -5.65 1.14
N ALA A 82 -2.93 -6.16 2.33
CA ALA A 82 -2.40 -5.62 3.58
C ALA A 82 -0.87 -5.69 3.63
N ALA A 83 -0.29 -6.86 3.28
CA ALA A 83 1.15 -7.05 3.21
C ALA A 83 1.81 -6.11 2.17
N GLN A 84 1.16 -5.90 1.02
CA GLN A 84 1.64 -4.93 0.02
C GLN A 84 1.63 -3.51 0.55
N LEU A 85 0.55 -3.07 1.21
CA LEU A 85 0.47 -1.74 1.82
C LEU A 85 1.55 -1.55 2.89
N GLN A 86 1.76 -2.54 3.75
CA GLN A 86 2.81 -2.54 4.77
C GLN A 86 4.22 -2.48 4.17
N SER A 87 4.48 -3.21 3.07
CA SER A 87 5.78 -3.18 2.39
C SER A 87 6.15 -1.81 1.81
N ILE A 88 5.15 -0.96 1.57
CA ILE A 88 5.31 0.40 1.04
C ILE A 88 5.34 1.44 2.19
N GLY A 89 5.31 0.99 3.45
CA GLY A 89 5.45 1.83 4.64
C GLY A 89 4.13 2.33 5.22
N ILE A 90 2.98 1.84 4.74
CA ILE A 90 1.68 2.14 5.33
C ILE A 90 1.49 1.24 6.55
N GLN A 91 1.37 1.85 7.72
CA GLN A 91 1.06 1.12 8.95
C GLN A 91 -0.41 0.70 8.93
N LEU A 92 -0.66 -0.61 8.95
CA LEU A 92 -1.98 -1.21 9.14
C LEU A 92 -1.92 -2.05 10.41
N THR A 93 -2.87 -1.82 11.31
CA THR A 93 -3.05 -2.65 12.49
C THR A 93 -3.83 -3.92 12.13
N ASP A 94 -3.71 -4.96 12.95
CA ASP A 94 -4.50 -6.18 12.76
C ASP A 94 -6.00 -5.89 12.88
N GLU A 95 -6.39 -4.90 13.69
CA GLU A 95 -7.77 -4.41 13.82
C GLU A 95 -8.28 -3.81 12.50
N ASP A 96 -7.49 -2.95 11.85
CA ASP A 96 -7.84 -2.39 10.53
C ASP A 96 -8.11 -3.49 9.49
N ILE A 97 -7.31 -4.56 9.52
CA ILE A 97 -7.45 -5.69 8.59
C ILE A 97 -8.72 -6.50 8.93
N CYS A 98 -8.99 -6.71 10.22
CA CYS A 98 -10.19 -7.37 10.72
C CYS A 98 -11.46 -6.61 10.33
N ASP A 99 -11.46 -5.29 10.47
CA ASP A 99 -12.59 -4.44 10.08
C ASP A 99 -12.87 -4.52 8.58
N VAL A 100 -11.83 -4.53 7.74
CA VAL A 100 -11.97 -4.69 6.29
C VAL A 100 -12.55 -6.04 5.92
N PHE A 101 -12.18 -7.11 6.64
CA PHE A 101 -12.84 -8.40 6.46
C PHE A 101 -14.34 -8.29 6.70
N ILE A 102 -14.76 -7.76 7.85
CA ILE A 102 -16.17 -7.69 8.24
C ILE A 102 -16.96 -6.75 7.32
N TRP A 103 -16.40 -5.60 6.98
CA TRP A 103 -17.07 -4.56 6.19
C TRP A 103 -17.40 -5.03 4.77
N ASN A 104 -16.49 -5.77 4.13
CA ASN A 104 -16.66 -6.19 2.74
C ASN A 104 -17.29 -7.58 2.58
N LEU A 105 -17.70 -8.23 3.68
CA LEU A 105 -18.40 -9.51 3.60
C LEU A 105 -19.69 -9.38 2.80
N ASN A 106 -19.92 -10.38 1.95
CA ASN A 106 -21.17 -10.52 1.23
C ASN A 106 -22.35 -10.62 2.21
N PRO A 107 -23.51 -10.00 1.91
CA PRO A 107 -24.69 -10.06 2.78
C PRO A 107 -25.18 -11.47 3.15
N ILE A 108 -24.84 -12.50 2.38
CA ILE A 108 -25.13 -13.90 2.75
C ILE A 108 -24.47 -14.28 4.08
N PHE A 109 -23.31 -13.70 4.39
CA PHE A 109 -22.55 -13.90 5.62
C PHE A 109 -22.93 -12.89 6.73
N ALA A 110 -24.08 -12.21 6.63
CA ALA A 110 -24.47 -11.16 7.58
C ALA A 110 -24.55 -11.64 9.04
N ASN A 111 -24.96 -12.90 9.27
CA ASN A 111 -25.04 -13.46 10.62
C ASN A 111 -23.65 -13.56 11.27
N ILE A 112 -22.68 -14.17 10.57
CA ILE A 112 -21.31 -14.28 11.08
C ILE A 112 -20.64 -12.91 11.17
N ALA A 113 -20.90 -12.00 10.22
CA ALA A 113 -20.40 -10.63 10.27
C ALA A 113 -20.87 -9.89 11.53
N GLY A 114 -22.14 -10.06 11.92
CA GLY A 114 -22.68 -9.48 13.15
C GLY A 114 -22.05 -10.07 14.42
N ALA A 115 -21.82 -11.39 14.44
CA ALA A 115 -21.16 -12.06 15.56
C ALA A 115 -19.69 -11.62 15.72
N LEU A 116 -18.96 -11.51 14.62
CA LEU A 116 -17.59 -11.01 14.60
C LEU A 116 -17.54 -9.54 15.04
N ALA A 117 -18.39 -8.67 14.50
CA ALA A 117 -18.45 -7.26 14.88
C ALA A 117 -18.73 -7.01 16.38
N ALA A 118 -19.42 -7.94 17.05
CA ALA A 118 -19.68 -7.85 18.49
C ALA A 118 -18.48 -8.29 19.35
N THR A 119 -17.45 -8.90 18.76
CA THR A 119 -16.28 -9.43 19.47
C THR A 119 -15.24 -8.34 19.68
N LYS A 120 -14.81 -8.13 20.93
CA LYS A 120 -13.93 -7.00 21.31
C LYS A 120 -12.48 -7.10 20.85
N THR A 121 -11.97 -8.32 20.70
CA THR A 121 -10.59 -8.59 20.30
C THR A 121 -10.64 -9.72 19.31
N LEU A 122 -10.34 -9.41 18.06
CA LEU A 122 -10.29 -10.36 16.96
C LEU A 122 -8.89 -10.35 16.38
N THR A 123 -8.36 -11.55 16.15
CA THR A 123 -7.17 -11.72 15.33
C THR A 123 -7.55 -12.12 13.92
N ILE A 124 -6.64 -11.90 12.98
CA ILE A 124 -6.80 -12.34 11.58
C ILE A 124 -7.05 -13.86 11.51
N SER A 125 -6.43 -14.64 12.41
CA SER A 125 -6.63 -16.08 12.48
C SER A 125 -8.04 -16.47 12.92
N ASP A 126 -8.60 -15.76 13.90
CA ASP A 126 -9.94 -16.04 14.43
C ASP A 126 -11.00 -15.78 13.36
N ILE A 127 -10.93 -14.63 12.68
CA ILE A 127 -11.84 -14.30 11.57
C ILE A 127 -11.69 -15.30 10.43
N SER A 128 -10.45 -15.60 10.03
CA SER A 128 -10.20 -16.54 8.92
C SER A 128 -10.78 -17.92 9.23
N GLY A 129 -10.64 -18.41 10.46
CA GLY A 129 -11.22 -19.67 10.92
C GLY A 129 -12.74 -19.64 10.87
N ALA A 130 -13.36 -18.63 11.48
CA ALA A 130 -14.81 -18.47 11.53
C ALA A 130 -15.45 -18.38 10.13
N LEU A 131 -14.79 -17.68 9.19
CA LEU A 131 -15.28 -17.56 7.82
C LEU A 131 -15.22 -18.90 7.05
N ILE A 132 -14.15 -19.69 7.26
CA ILE A 132 -14.01 -21.01 6.61
C ILE A 132 -15.02 -22.01 7.18
N GLU A 133 -15.30 -21.94 8.48
CA GLU A 133 -16.32 -22.77 9.14
C GLU A 133 -17.73 -22.44 8.65
N GLU A 134 -18.06 -21.15 8.48
CA GLU A 134 -19.35 -20.70 7.95
C GLU A 134 -19.56 -21.16 6.49
N GLU A 135 -18.54 -21.11 5.63
CA GLU A 135 -18.64 -21.62 4.25
C GLU A 135 -18.91 -23.14 4.20
N SER A 136 -18.50 -23.87 5.24
CA SER A 136 -18.64 -25.33 5.32
C SER A 136 -19.99 -25.79 5.90
N CYS A 137 -20.83 -24.87 6.40
CA CYS A 137 -22.16 -25.15 6.96
C CYS A 137 -23.27 -25.15 5.90
#